data_AF-A0A5E4JPC1-F1
#
_entry.id   AF-A0A5E4JPC1-F1
#
_cell.length_a   1.000
_cell.length_b   1.000
_cell.length_c   1.000
_cell.angle_alpha   90.00
_cell.angle_beta   90.00
_cell.angle_gamma   90.00
#
_symmetry.space_group_name_H-M   'P 1'
#
loop_
_entity.id
_entity.type
_entity.pdbx_description
1 polymer ?
#
loop_
_entity_poly.entity_id
_entity_poly.type
_entity_poly.pdbx_seq_one_letter_code
_entity_poly.pdbx_strand_id
1 'polypeptide(L)'
;MVSLKEFVATAKERGLSKSEIISGLKEKGYSDKDIQEAFGYSQEKSKIKYSDEVKNFEKIKMLFFEPNGFFKKVREKTIINSLVTYVIISLIVAAISFGFRSILGGIVGGIFSSYLIGGQGVILSLILPILGIVSTFIYAGAAHIVIIILKGEGNFIDSYNAVTYSFVAGIILSIIPIVGFLGYIYSVVLMVFGLSEYHKISKGKAVAAAITPIIFVIVLLIILIFYFLVRIRLF
;
A
#
# COMPACT_ATOMS: atom_id res chain seq x y z
N MET A 1 -29.09 27.39 27.63
CA MET A 1 -29.64 26.31 26.78
C MET A 1 -28.74 25.11 26.93
N VAL A 2 -29.27 23.95 27.36
CA VAL A 2 -28.49 22.71 27.51
C VAL A 2 -28.03 22.25 26.13
N SER A 3 -26.77 21.85 25.99
CA SER A 3 -26.26 21.38 24.70
C SER A 3 -26.90 20.04 24.33
N LEU A 4 -27.09 19.78 23.03
CA LEU A 4 -27.69 18.53 22.54
C LEU A 4 -26.88 17.29 23.01
N LYS A 5 -25.56 17.45 23.21
CA LYS A 5 -24.67 16.42 23.76
C LYS A 5 -24.95 16.11 25.23
N GLU A 6 -25.14 17.13 26.06
CA GLU A 6 -25.51 16.96 27.48
C GLU A 6 -26.90 16.33 27.63
N PHE A 7 -27.84 16.68 26.75
CA PHE A 7 -29.15 16.06 26.73
C PHE A 7 -29.06 14.55 26.42
N VAL A 8 -28.27 14.17 25.40
CA VAL A 8 -28.04 12.76 25.05
C VAL A 8 -27.31 12.01 26.18
N ALA A 9 -26.33 12.63 26.84
CA ALA A 9 -25.64 12.03 27.99
C ALA A 9 -26.60 11.78 29.18
N THR A 10 -27.41 12.78 29.51
CA THR A 10 -28.41 12.68 30.59
C THR A 10 -29.48 11.64 30.28
N ALA A 11 -29.93 11.55 29.02
CA ALA A 11 -30.91 10.56 28.60
C ALA A 11 -30.36 9.12 28.69
N LYS A 12 -29.09 8.92 28.37
CA LYS A 12 -28.39 7.63 28.56
C LYS A 12 -28.26 7.26 30.04
N GLU A 13 -27.92 8.22 30.91
CA GLU A 13 -27.85 8.00 32.37
C GLU A 13 -29.22 7.62 32.96
N ARG A 14 -30.30 8.10 32.35
CA ARG A 14 -31.68 7.74 32.71
C ARG A 14 -32.14 6.39 32.15
N GLY A 15 -31.25 5.63 31.49
CA GLY A 15 -31.54 4.29 30.98
C GLY A 15 -32.37 4.26 29.68
N LEU A 16 -32.54 5.38 29.00
CA LEU A 16 -33.28 5.41 27.73
C LEU A 16 -32.49 4.72 26.62
N SER A 17 -33.19 3.94 25.80
CA SER A 17 -32.60 3.29 24.64
C SER A 17 -32.27 4.31 23.55
N LYS A 18 -31.26 3.99 22.73
CA LYS A 18 -30.82 4.85 21.63
C LYS A 18 -31.96 5.20 20.66
N SER A 19 -32.84 4.26 20.37
CA SER A 19 -34.01 4.47 19.48
C SER A 19 -35.00 5.47 20.05
N GLU A 20 -35.28 5.41 21.36
CA GLU A 20 -36.20 6.34 22.03
C GLU A 20 -35.65 7.77 22.01
N ILE A 21 -34.35 7.92 22.25
CA ILE A 21 -33.69 9.23 22.20
C ILE A 21 -33.72 9.80 20.77
N ILE A 22 -33.45 8.98 19.74
CA ILE A 22 -33.48 9.42 18.34
C ILE A 22 -34.90 9.84 17.94
N SER A 23 -35.91 9.04 18.25
CA SER A 23 -37.32 9.36 17.94
C SER A 23 -37.76 10.67 18.62
N GLY A 24 -37.47 10.83 19.91
CA GLY A 24 -37.82 12.06 20.64
C GLY A 24 -37.07 13.30 20.16
N LEU A 25 -35.84 13.16 19.64
CA LEU A 25 -35.12 14.27 19.02
C LEU A 25 -35.66 14.62 17.63
N LYS A 26 -36.12 13.63 16.84
CA LYS A 26 -36.80 13.89 15.56
C LYS A 26 -38.12 14.61 15.75
N GLU A 27 -38.92 14.21 16.74
CA GLU A 27 -40.18 14.89 17.10
C GLU A 27 -39.96 16.34 17.52
N LYS A 28 -38.82 16.65 18.14
CA LYS A 28 -38.41 18.02 18.49
C LYS A 28 -37.83 18.82 17.33
N GLY A 29 -37.84 18.27 16.11
CA GLY A 29 -37.40 18.95 14.89
C GLY A 29 -35.89 19.01 14.69
N TYR A 30 -35.10 18.21 15.42
CA TYR A 30 -33.66 18.12 15.18
C TYR A 30 -33.37 17.35 13.89
N SER A 31 -32.40 17.82 13.11
CA SER A 31 -32.00 17.14 11.88
C SER A 31 -31.24 15.85 12.19
N ASP A 32 -31.28 14.89 11.26
CA ASP A 32 -30.49 13.65 11.37
C ASP A 32 -29.00 13.93 11.58
N LYS A 33 -28.49 15.04 11.04
CA LYS A 33 -27.09 15.47 11.19
C LYS A 33 -26.78 15.90 12.63
N ASP A 34 -27.65 16.69 13.26
CA ASP A 34 -27.45 17.19 14.62
C ASP A 34 -27.57 16.05 15.64
N ILE A 35 -28.50 15.12 15.42
CA ILE A 35 -28.67 13.92 16.24
C ILE A 35 -27.41 13.05 16.14
N GLN A 36 -26.90 12.80 14.93
CA GLN A 36 -25.66 12.05 14.75
C GLN A 36 -24.45 12.72 15.42
N GLU A 37 -24.34 14.05 15.34
CA GLU A 37 -23.28 14.81 16.01
C GLU A 37 -23.37 14.72 17.55
N ALA A 38 -24.57 14.79 18.11
CA ALA A 38 -24.81 14.69 19.55
C ALA A 38 -24.53 13.29 20.12
N PHE A 39 -24.78 12.25 19.34
CA PHE A 39 -24.39 10.87 19.67
C PHE A 39 -22.89 10.59 19.45
N GLY A 40 -22.13 11.56 18.95
CA GLY A 40 -20.71 11.42 18.67
C GLY A 40 -20.41 10.67 17.36
N TYR A 41 -21.40 10.36 16.52
CA TYR A 41 -21.17 9.63 15.25
C TYR A 41 -20.29 10.40 14.25
N SER A 42 -20.30 11.73 14.27
CA SER A 42 -19.37 12.55 13.47
C SER A 42 -17.95 12.57 14.03
N GLN A 43 -17.80 12.51 15.37
CA GLN A 43 -16.52 12.50 16.08
C GLN A 43 -15.88 11.09 16.14
N GLU A 44 -16.68 10.04 16.05
CA GLU A 44 -16.20 8.65 16.03
C GLU A 44 -15.73 8.23 14.64
N LYS A 45 -16.34 8.77 13.57
CA LYS A 45 -15.79 8.70 12.20
C LYS A 45 -14.59 9.63 11.97
N SER A 46 -14.36 10.64 12.83
CA SER A 46 -13.19 11.53 12.74
C SER A 46 -11.96 11.03 13.51
N LYS A 47 -11.99 9.81 14.07
CA LYS A 47 -10.80 9.15 14.66
C LYS A 47 -10.05 8.23 13.68
N ILE A 48 -10.17 8.46 12.37
CA ILE A 48 -9.11 8.03 11.45
C ILE A 48 -7.99 9.06 11.62
N LYS A 49 -7.05 8.78 12.52
CA LYS A 49 -5.79 9.54 12.62
C LYS A 49 -5.15 9.50 11.25
N TYR A 50 -5.20 10.61 10.52
CA TYR A 50 -4.55 10.71 9.23
C TYR A 50 -3.04 10.54 9.39
N SER A 51 -2.42 10.00 8.34
CA SER A 51 -0.99 9.73 8.19
C SER A 51 -0.04 10.88 8.58
N ASP A 52 -0.55 12.10 8.65
CA ASP A 52 0.18 13.34 8.98
C ASP A 52 0.76 13.35 10.41
N GLU A 53 0.21 12.54 11.34
CA GLU A 53 0.74 12.44 12.72
C GLU A 53 1.88 11.43 12.88
N VAL A 54 2.02 10.47 11.96
CA VAL A 54 3.02 9.40 12.07
C VAL A 54 4.26 9.79 11.27
N LYS A 55 5.38 9.98 11.97
CA LYS A 55 6.67 10.29 11.32
C LYS A 55 7.05 9.18 10.32
N ASN A 56 7.69 9.56 9.21
CA ASN A 56 8.07 8.61 8.15
C ASN A 56 8.93 7.43 8.64
N PHE A 57 9.83 7.65 9.59
CA PHE A 57 10.61 6.56 10.19
C PHE A 57 9.73 5.55 10.95
N GLU A 58 8.74 6.05 11.69
CA GLU A 58 7.80 5.20 12.44
C GLU A 58 6.90 4.40 11.49
N LYS A 59 6.49 5.00 10.36
CA LYS A 59 5.78 4.29 9.28
C LYS A 59 6.58 3.07 8.80
N ILE A 60 7.87 3.25 8.50
CA ILE A 60 8.74 2.15 8.06
C ILE A 60 8.87 1.10 9.16
N LYS A 61 9.10 1.50 10.41
CA LYS A 61 9.18 0.57 11.55
C LYS A 61 7.90 -0.25 11.71
N MET A 62 6.74 0.39 11.69
CA MET A 62 5.44 -0.27 11.78
C MET A 62 5.20 -1.24 10.62
N LEU A 63 5.65 -0.90 9.41
CA LEU A 63 5.53 -1.74 8.23
C LEU A 63 6.26 -3.09 8.38
N PHE A 64 7.35 -3.14 9.16
CA PHE A 64 8.11 -4.35 9.45
C PHE A 64 7.63 -5.11 10.69
N PHE A 65 7.33 -4.39 11.77
CA PHE A 65 7.08 -5.02 13.07
C PHE A 65 5.60 -5.12 13.44
N GLU A 66 4.74 -4.26 12.89
CA GLU A 66 3.30 -4.23 13.18
C GLU A 66 2.46 -3.97 11.91
N PRO A 67 2.58 -4.80 10.87
CA PRO A 67 2.01 -4.47 9.55
C PRO A 67 0.48 -4.33 9.57
N ASN A 68 -0.23 -5.13 10.36
CA ASN A 68 -1.67 -4.97 10.56
C ASN A 68 -2.01 -3.63 11.25
N GLY A 69 -1.19 -3.20 12.21
CA GLY A 69 -1.33 -1.91 12.88
C GLY A 69 -1.04 -0.75 11.95
N PHE A 70 -0.05 -0.90 11.06
CA PHE A 70 0.28 0.06 10.02
C PHE A 70 -0.92 0.34 9.12
N PHE A 71 -1.48 -0.67 8.46
CA PHE A 71 -2.61 -0.47 7.52
C PHE A 71 -3.92 -0.06 8.21
N LYS A 72 -4.04 -0.24 9.52
CA LYS A 72 -5.17 0.31 10.30
C LYS A 72 -5.02 1.78 10.61
N LYS A 73 -3.80 2.23 10.88
CA LYS A 73 -3.50 3.59 11.37
C LYS A 73 -3.07 4.55 10.27
N VAL A 74 -2.39 4.06 9.25
CA VAL A 74 -1.87 4.87 8.15
C VAL A 74 -2.80 4.69 6.97
N ARG A 75 -3.43 5.78 6.53
CA ARG A 75 -4.20 5.84 5.29
C ARG A 75 -3.98 7.22 4.68
N GLU A 76 -3.19 7.27 3.61
CA GLU A 76 -2.84 8.54 2.98
C GLU A 76 -4.04 9.09 2.19
N LYS A 77 -4.30 10.40 2.31
CA LYS A 77 -5.35 11.08 1.55
C LYS A 77 -5.01 11.18 0.05
N THR A 78 -3.73 11.14 -0.28
CA THR A 78 -3.21 11.32 -1.63
C THR A 78 -2.16 10.26 -1.94
N ILE A 79 -1.88 10.07 -3.23
CA ILE A 79 -0.83 9.17 -3.71
C ILE A 79 0.59 9.73 -3.46
N ILE A 80 0.71 11.04 -3.21
CA ILE A 80 2.00 11.73 -3.20
C ILE A 80 2.87 11.21 -2.06
N ASN A 81 2.31 11.02 -0.86
CA ASN A 81 3.10 10.62 0.31
C ASN A 81 3.69 9.21 0.18
N SER A 82 2.91 8.25 -0.32
CA SER A 82 3.38 6.89 -0.56
C SER A 82 4.37 6.84 -1.73
N LEU A 83 4.11 7.57 -2.81
CA LEU A 83 5.03 7.68 -3.95
C LEU A 83 6.36 8.32 -3.57
N VAL A 84 6.36 9.45 -2.86
CA VAL A 84 7.59 10.11 -2.40
C VAL A 84 8.38 9.18 -1.48
N THR A 85 7.71 8.47 -0.57
CA THR A 85 8.36 7.46 0.29
C THR A 85 9.01 6.37 -0.57
N TYR A 86 8.30 5.85 -1.56
CA TYR A 86 8.82 4.87 -2.50
C TYR A 86 10.03 5.39 -3.27
N VAL A 87 9.97 6.59 -3.83
CA VAL A 87 11.07 7.20 -4.59
C VAL A 87 12.31 7.36 -3.71
N ILE A 88 12.17 7.97 -2.53
CA ILE A 88 13.30 8.18 -1.62
C ILE A 88 13.95 6.85 -1.23
N ILE A 89 13.15 5.85 -0.82
CA ILE A 89 13.67 4.55 -0.42
C ILE A 89 14.30 3.83 -1.61
N SER A 90 13.68 3.86 -2.78
CA SER A 90 14.22 3.22 -3.99
C SER A 90 15.58 3.80 -4.41
N LEU A 91 15.76 5.13 -4.30
CA LEU A 91 17.03 5.79 -4.58
C LEU A 91 18.11 5.43 -3.56
N ILE A 92 17.76 5.37 -2.27
CA ILE A 92 18.69 4.94 -1.21
C ILE A 92 19.13 3.49 -1.45
N VAL A 93 18.19 2.59 -1.72
CA VAL A 93 18.48 1.17 -2.00
C VAL A 93 19.30 1.02 -3.28
N ALA A 94 19.01 1.79 -4.33
CA ALA A 94 19.79 1.79 -5.55
C ALA A 94 21.24 2.24 -5.31
N ALA A 95 21.44 3.31 -4.54
CA ALA A 95 22.78 3.81 -4.20
C ALA A 95 23.58 2.79 -3.36
N ILE A 96 22.96 2.17 -2.35
CA ILE A 96 23.58 1.11 -1.54
C ILE A 96 23.94 -0.09 -2.41
N SER A 97 23.01 -0.54 -3.25
CA SER A 97 23.22 -1.68 -4.15
C SER A 97 24.34 -1.42 -5.15
N PHE A 98 24.42 -0.20 -5.69
CA PHE A 98 25.49 0.22 -6.59
C PHE A 98 26.86 0.22 -5.89
N GLY A 99 26.94 0.78 -4.67
CA GLY A 99 28.16 0.77 -3.87
C GLY A 99 28.64 -0.66 -3.57
N PHE A 100 27.73 -1.53 -3.15
CA PHE A 100 28.04 -2.94 -2.88
C PHE A 100 28.55 -3.67 -4.13
N ARG A 101 27.90 -3.48 -5.29
CA ARG A 101 28.34 -4.06 -6.57
C ARG A 101 29.71 -3.53 -7.02
N SER A 102 29.97 -2.25 -6.79
CA SER A 102 31.26 -1.62 -7.12
C SER A 102 32.40 -2.23 -6.29
N ILE A 103 32.18 -2.45 -4.99
CA ILE A 103 33.15 -3.10 -4.10
C ILE A 103 33.37 -4.56 -4.51
N LEU A 104 32.28 -5.34 -4.68
CA LEU A 104 32.38 -6.75 -5.08
C LEU A 104 33.05 -6.91 -6.44
N GLY A 105 32.70 -6.12 -7.44
CA GLY A 105 33.29 -6.23 -8.77
C GLY A 105 34.75 -5.77 -8.82
N GLY A 106 35.18 -4.89 -7.91
CA GLY A 106 36.59 -4.58 -7.68
C GLY A 106 37.38 -5.74 -7.05
N ILE A 107 36.73 -6.55 -6.21
CA ILE A 107 37.33 -7.73 -5.55
C ILE A 107 37.40 -8.94 -6.51
N VAL A 108 36.38 -9.13 -7.36
CA VAL A 108 36.21 -10.35 -8.17
C VAL A 108 36.97 -10.33 -9.51
N GLY A 109 37.54 -9.18 -9.93
CA GLY A 109 38.51 -9.04 -11.03
C GLY A 109 38.29 -9.92 -12.28
N GLY A 110 37.52 -9.44 -13.28
CA GLY A 110 37.35 -10.13 -14.58
C GLY A 110 36.15 -9.62 -15.38
N ILE A 111 35.81 -10.26 -16.51
CA ILE A 111 34.71 -9.92 -17.46
C ILE A 111 33.33 -9.73 -16.77
N PHE A 112 33.17 -10.22 -15.54
CA PHE A 112 32.02 -9.97 -14.66
C PHE A 112 31.94 -8.51 -14.13
N SER A 113 33.08 -7.83 -13.99
CA SER A 113 33.19 -6.44 -13.54
C SER A 113 32.76 -5.44 -14.62
N SER A 114 32.95 -5.75 -15.91
CA SER A 114 32.57 -4.85 -17.01
C SER A 114 31.06 -4.81 -17.26
N TYR A 115 30.34 -5.92 -17.03
CA TYR A 115 28.87 -5.96 -17.09
C TYR A 115 28.19 -5.33 -15.87
N LEU A 116 28.80 -5.40 -14.68
CA LEU A 116 28.25 -4.87 -13.43
C LEU A 116 28.65 -3.42 -13.12
N ILE A 117 29.81 -2.96 -13.61
CA ILE A 117 30.42 -1.66 -13.26
C ILE A 117 30.64 -0.76 -14.49
N GLY A 118 30.57 -1.30 -15.72
CA GLY A 118 30.67 -0.50 -16.95
C GLY A 118 29.44 0.39 -17.22
N GLY A 119 29.50 1.24 -18.25
CA GLY A 119 28.45 2.22 -18.58
C GLY A 119 27.02 1.64 -18.70
N GLN A 120 26.87 0.36 -19.05
CA GLN A 120 25.59 -0.34 -19.06
C GLN A 120 25.01 -0.57 -17.64
N GLY A 121 25.85 -0.85 -16.63
CA GLY A 121 25.42 -1.02 -15.24
C GLY A 121 24.93 0.27 -14.61
N VAL A 122 25.53 1.41 -14.96
CA VAL A 122 25.09 2.76 -14.54
C VAL A 122 23.75 3.12 -15.19
N ILE A 123 23.59 2.88 -16.49
CA ILE A 123 22.34 3.13 -17.22
C ILE A 123 21.19 2.32 -16.62
N LEU A 124 21.40 1.01 -16.38
CA LEU A 124 20.38 0.16 -15.75
C LEU A 124 20.04 0.62 -14.33
N SER A 125 21.04 1.08 -13.56
CA SER A 125 20.82 1.56 -12.17
C SER A 125 19.96 2.83 -12.11
N LEU A 126 19.99 3.67 -13.15
CA LEU A 126 19.16 4.88 -13.25
C LEU A 126 17.77 4.60 -13.84
N ILE A 127 17.65 3.64 -14.76
CA ILE A 127 16.38 3.28 -15.40
C ILE A 127 15.46 2.48 -14.45
N LEU A 128 16.03 1.60 -13.62
CA LEU A 128 15.25 0.70 -12.75
C LEU A 128 14.33 1.44 -11.76
N PRO A 129 14.75 2.51 -11.06
CA PRO A 129 13.86 3.29 -10.19
C PRO A 129 12.68 3.92 -10.96
N ILE A 130 12.92 4.43 -12.18
CA ILE A 130 11.89 5.02 -13.02
C ILE A 130 10.86 3.97 -13.44
N LEU A 131 11.32 2.81 -13.91
CA LEU A 131 10.44 1.67 -14.21
C LEU A 131 9.68 1.20 -12.96
N GLY A 132 10.31 1.28 -11.79
CA GLY A 132 9.69 0.98 -10.50
C GLY A 132 8.49 1.88 -10.20
N ILE A 133 8.60 3.18 -10.47
CA ILE A 133 7.48 4.14 -10.30
C ILE A 133 6.33 3.73 -11.22
N VAL A 134 6.59 3.48 -12.50
CA VAL A 134 5.54 3.05 -13.45
C VAL A 134 4.90 1.74 -13.00
N SER A 135 5.71 0.82 -12.46
CA SER A 135 5.25 -0.46 -11.94
C SER A 135 4.28 -0.30 -10.77
N THR A 136 4.45 0.69 -9.89
CA THR A 136 3.51 0.92 -8.78
C THR A 136 2.12 1.29 -9.28
N PHE A 137 2.03 2.13 -10.32
CA PHE A 137 0.77 2.52 -10.94
C PHE A 137 0.10 1.36 -11.68
N ILE A 138 0.85 0.63 -12.51
CA ILE A 138 0.32 -0.51 -13.26
C ILE A 138 -0.21 -1.58 -12.30
N TYR A 139 0.57 -1.92 -11.27
CA TYR A 139 0.18 -2.92 -10.30
C TYR A 139 -1.03 -2.47 -9.49
N ALA A 140 -1.04 -1.24 -8.97
CA ALA A 140 -2.17 -0.69 -8.26
C ALA A 140 -3.43 -0.65 -9.11
N GLY A 141 -3.33 -0.30 -10.39
CA GLY A 141 -4.45 -0.32 -11.33
C GLY A 141 -5.02 -1.71 -11.52
N ALA A 142 -4.16 -2.69 -11.80
CA ALA A 142 -4.57 -4.08 -11.95
C ALA A 142 -5.21 -4.64 -10.66
N ALA A 143 -4.60 -4.41 -9.50
CA ALA A 143 -5.15 -4.81 -8.22
C ALA A 143 -6.50 -4.12 -7.96
N HIS A 144 -6.63 -2.83 -8.23
CA HIS A 144 -7.87 -2.07 -8.03
C HIS A 144 -9.02 -2.59 -8.91
N ILE A 145 -8.75 -2.97 -10.17
CA ILE A 145 -9.74 -3.60 -11.04
C ILE A 145 -10.26 -4.90 -10.40
N VAL A 146 -9.36 -5.74 -9.87
CA VAL A 146 -9.76 -6.97 -9.18
C VAL A 146 -10.57 -6.66 -7.92
N ILE A 147 -10.20 -5.63 -7.15
CA ILE A 147 -10.98 -5.17 -5.98
C ILE A 147 -12.41 -4.77 -6.39
N ILE A 148 -12.57 -4.01 -7.48
CA ILE A 148 -13.89 -3.62 -8.00
C ILE A 148 -14.72 -4.86 -8.37
N ILE A 149 -14.12 -5.82 -9.08
CA ILE A 149 -14.78 -7.09 -9.44
C ILE A 149 -15.22 -7.87 -8.20
N LEU A 150 -14.39 -7.86 -7.14
CA LEU A 150 -14.66 -8.53 -5.86
C LEU A 150 -15.62 -7.76 -4.94
N LYS A 151 -16.14 -6.61 -5.41
CA LYS A 151 -17.03 -5.68 -4.70
C LYS A 151 -16.43 -5.12 -3.42
N GLY A 152 -15.13 -4.83 -3.42
CA GLY A 152 -14.46 -4.13 -2.31
C GLY A 152 -14.84 -2.65 -2.24
N GLU A 153 -14.81 -2.08 -1.04
CA GLU A 153 -15.03 -0.64 -0.80
C GLU A 153 -13.76 0.18 -1.09
N GLY A 154 -13.81 1.51 -0.99
CA GLY A 154 -12.63 2.38 -1.11
C GLY A 154 -12.33 2.83 -2.55
N ASN A 155 -11.30 3.64 -2.71
CA ASN A 155 -10.95 4.28 -3.98
C ASN A 155 -9.57 3.82 -4.50
N PHE A 156 -9.17 4.31 -5.66
CA PHE A 156 -7.86 3.97 -6.23
C PHE A 156 -6.68 4.41 -5.36
N ILE A 157 -6.80 5.53 -4.63
CA ILE A 157 -5.76 6.03 -3.72
C ILE A 157 -5.45 4.99 -2.64
N ASP A 158 -6.49 4.33 -2.12
CA ASP A 158 -6.35 3.23 -1.16
C ASP A 158 -5.54 2.06 -1.75
N SER A 159 -5.89 1.60 -2.94
CA SER A 159 -5.16 0.52 -3.62
C SER A 159 -3.71 0.91 -3.89
N TYR A 160 -3.49 2.13 -4.38
CA TYR A 160 -2.16 2.66 -4.65
C TYR A 160 -1.30 2.71 -3.39
N ASN A 161 -1.85 3.18 -2.27
CA ASN A 161 -1.14 3.23 -1.00
C ASN A 161 -0.81 1.84 -0.46
N ALA A 162 -1.77 0.90 -0.51
CA ALA A 162 -1.54 -0.48 -0.08
C ALA A 162 -0.40 -1.13 -0.88
N VAL A 163 -0.44 -0.96 -2.21
CA VAL A 163 0.58 -1.52 -3.11
C VAL A 163 1.93 -0.87 -2.90
N THR A 164 1.98 0.46 -2.89
CA THR A 164 3.24 1.21 -2.84
C THR A 164 3.98 1.03 -1.51
N TYR A 165 3.28 1.03 -0.38
CA TYR A 165 3.92 0.71 0.91
C TYR A 165 4.38 -0.74 0.97
N SER A 166 3.64 -1.67 0.38
CA SER A 166 4.09 -3.07 0.29
C SER A 166 5.38 -3.20 -0.54
N PHE A 167 5.52 -2.43 -1.61
CA PHE A 167 6.74 -2.39 -2.41
C PHE A 167 7.91 -1.73 -1.66
N VAL A 168 7.65 -0.67 -0.89
CA VAL A 168 8.68 -0.04 -0.03
C VAL A 168 9.35 -1.07 0.87
N ALA A 169 8.57 -1.90 1.57
CA ALA A 169 9.14 -2.95 2.41
C ALA A 169 9.92 -4.00 1.60
N GLY A 170 9.39 -4.41 0.45
CA GLY A 170 10.04 -5.36 -0.43
C GLY A 170 11.40 -4.87 -0.94
N ILE A 171 11.50 -3.59 -1.30
CA ILE A 171 12.75 -2.95 -1.76
C ILE A 171 13.77 -2.85 -0.62
N ILE A 172 13.35 -2.54 0.60
CA ILE A 172 14.27 -2.49 1.73
C ILE A 172 14.85 -3.89 2.01
N LEU A 173 14.02 -4.93 1.95
CA LEU A 173 14.47 -6.32 2.17
C LEU A 173 15.34 -6.85 1.03
N SER A 174 15.21 -6.30 -0.19
CA SER A 174 16.01 -6.72 -1.34
C SER A 174 17.48 -6.29 -1.25
N ILE A 175 17.83 -5.40 -0.30
CA ILE A 175 19.22 -5.03 -0.02
C ILE A 175 20.04 -6.24 0.41
N ILE A 176 19.44 -7.19 1.13
CA ILE A 176 20.17 -8.33 1.70
C ILE A 176 20.49 -9.32 0.56
N PRO A 177 21.78 -9.55 0.26
CA PRO A 177 22.18 -10.50 -0.78
C PRO A 177 21.64 -11.90 -0.46
N ILE A 178 21.33 -12.70 -1.49
CA ILE A 178 20.83 -14.09 -1.40
C ILE A 178 19.36 -14.21 -0.95
N VAL A 179 18.92 -13.45 0.07
CA VAL A 179 17.56 -13.54 0.61
C VAL A 179 16.60 -12.47 0.08
N GLY A 180 17.03 -11.62 -0.85
CA GLY A 180 16.20 -10.56 -1.43
C GLY A 180 14.88 -11.04 -2.03
N PHE A 181 14.78 -12.32 -2.41
CA PHE A 181 13.52 -12.92 -2.86
C PHE A 181 12.42 -12.94 -1.77
N LEU A 182 12.82 -13.04 -0.49
CA LEU A 182 11.90 -12.93 0.64
C LEU A 182 11.24 -11.55 0.70
N GLY A 183 11.89 -10.52 0.18
CA GLY A 183 11.31 -9.18 0.04
C GLY A 183 10.06 -9.18 -0.83
N TYR A 184 10.05 -9.94 -1.92
CA TYR A 184 8.86 -10.07 -2.78
C TYR A 184 7.73 -10.81 -2.08
N ILE A 185 8.04 -11.90 -1.38
CA ILE A 185 7.05 -12.67 -0.61
C ILE A 185 6.44 -11.78 0.47
N TYR A 186 7.27 -11.06 1.23
CA TYR A 186 6.81 -10.15 2.27
C TYR A 186 5.97 -9.01 1.70
N SER A 187 6.33 -8.49 0.52
CA SER A 187 5.54 -7.49 -0.19
C SER A 187 4.12 -7.99 -0.48
N VAL A 188 3.97 -9.22 -0.95
CA VAL A 188 2.64 -9.81 -1.19
C VAL A 188 1.86 -9.94 0.12
N VAL A 189 2.50 -10.37 1.21
CA VAL A 189 1.86 -10.46 2.54
C VAL A 189 1.34 -9.10 3.00
N LEU A 190 2.15 -8.05 2.90
CA LEU A 190 1.73 -6.68 3.23
C LEU A 190 0.60 -6.20 2.35
N MET A 191 0.64 -6.53 1.06
CA MET A 191 -0.39 -6.12 0.13
C MET A 191 -1.74 -6.76 0.46
N VAL A 192 -1.73 -8.02 0.89
CA VAL A 192 -2.93 -8.70 1.41
C VAL A 192 -3.45 -8.00 2.67
N PHE A 193 -2.56 -7.54 3.57
CA PHE A 193 -2.99 -6.77 4.74
C PHE A 193 -3.60 -5.43 4.36
N GLY A 194 -2.91 -4.63 3.55
CA GLY A 194 -3.36 -3.30 3.14
C GLY A 194 -4.64 -3.33 2.30
N LEU A 195 -4.72 -4.21 1.29
CA LEU A 195 -5.91 -4.32 0.44
C LEU A 195 -7.13 -4.82 1.22
N SER A 196 -6.94 -5.80 2.12
CA SER A 196 -8.02 -6.29 2.96
C SER A 196 -8.55 -5.23 3.91
N GLU A 197 -7.65 -4.45 4.53
CA GLU A 197 -8.03 -3.41 5.49
C GLU A 197 -8.70 -2.22 4.79
N TYR A 198 -8.08 -1.67 3.75
CA TYR A 198 -8.60 -0.46 3.10
C TYR A 198 -9.88 -0.69 2.29
N HIS A 199 -10.01 -1.87 1.68
CA HIS A 199 -11.17 -2.22 0.84
C HIS A 199 -12.21 -3.07 1.56
N LYS A 200 -12.03 -3.34 2.86
CA LYS A 200 -12.93 -4.15 3.71
C LYS A 200 -13.32 -5.50 3.10
N ILE A 201 -12.35 -6.16 2.48
CA ILE A 201 -12.53 -7.49 1.90
C ILE A 201 -11.86 -8.55 2.78
N SER A 202 -12.37 -9.78 2.73
CA SER A 202 -11.74 -10.94 3.37
C SER A 202 -10.31 -11.13 2.87
N LYS A 203 -9.41 -11.68 3.70
CA LYS A 203 -8.01 -11.95 3.32
C LYS A 203 -7.89 -12.81 2.05
N GLY A 204 -8.76 -13.82 1.85
CA GLY A 204 -8.75 -14.64 0.63
C GLY A 204 -9.02 -13.84 -0.65
N LYS A 205 -9.97 -12.90 -0.61
CA LYS A 205 -10.20 -11.95 -1.72
C LYS A 205 -9.00 -11.02 -1.94
N ALA A 206 -8.36 -10.55 -0.86
CA ALA A 206 -7.17 -9.72 -0.95
C ALA A 206 -5.98 -10.48 -1.54
N VAL A 207 -5.83 -11.78 -1.25
CA VAL A 207 -4.84 -12.66 -1.91
C VAL A 207 -5.10 -12.71 -3.41
N ALA A 208 -6.34 -12.90 -3.85
CA ALA A 208 -6.67 -12.88 -5.28
C ALA A 208 -6.30 -11.53 -5.93
N ALA A 209 -6.63 -10.41 -5.30
CA ALA A 209 -6.27 -9.08 -5.79
C ALA A 209 -4.75 -8.84 -5.82
N ALA A 210 -4.01 -9.36 -4.85
CA ALA A 210 -2.56 -9.24 -4.80
C ALA A 210 -1.87 -10.15 -5.84
N ILE A 211 -2.33 -11.38 -6.05
CA ILE A 211 -1.64 -12.36 -6.91
C ILE A 211 -2.02 -12.20 -8.40
N THR A 212 -3.25 -11.77 -8.71
CA THR A 212 -3.71 -11.67 -10.10
C THR A 212 -2.80 -10.81 -11.00
N PRO A 213 -2.33 -9.62 -10.57
CA PRO A 213 -1.37 -8.84 -11.36
C PRO A 213 -0.06 -9.60 -11.66
N ILE A 214 0.42 -10.41 -10.71
CA ILE A 214 1.64 -11.22 -10.88
C ILE A 214 1.42 -12.29 -11.93
N ILE A 215 0.31 -13.04 -11.84
CA ILE A 215 -0.03 -14.07 -12.83
C ILE A 215 -0.14 -13.45 -14.23
N PHE A 216 -0.79 -12.29 -14.34
CA PHE A 216 -0.94 -11.60 -15.62
C PHE A 216 0.42 -11.24 -16.25
N VAL A 217 1.36 -10.71 -15.47
CA VAL A 217 2.72 -10.42 -15.95
C VAL A 217 3.46 -11.70 -16.37
N ILE A 218 3.37 -12.78 -15.59
CA ILE A 218 4.00 -14.06 -15.93
C ILE A 218 3.45 -14.60 -17.25
N VAL A 219 2.13 -14.60 -17.45
CA VAL A 219 1.50 -15.07 -18.69
C VAL A 219 1.94 -14.24 -19.89
N LEU A 220 1.98 -12.90 -19.76
CA LEU A 220 2.46 -12.02 -20.82
C LEU A 220 3.92 -12.31 -21.20
N LEU A 221 4.79 -12.54 -20.21
CA LEU A 221 6.20 -12.88 -20.45
C LEU A 221 6.33 -14.23 -21.18
N ILE A 222 5.55 -15.24 -20.81
CA ILE A 222 5.56 -16.55 -21.50
C ILE A 222 5.14 -16.39 -22.96
N ILE A 223 4.08 -15.63 -23.23
CA ILE A 223 3.61 -15.36 -24.60
C ILE A 223 4.68 -14.65 -25.42
N LEU A 224 5.32 -13.63 -24.83
CA LEU A 224 6.38 -12.87 -25.50
C LEU A 224 7.59 -13.76 -25.83
N ILE A 225 8.04 -14.57 -24.88
CA ILE A 225 9.14 -15.52 -25.09
C ILE A 225 8.79 -16.50 -26.20
N PHE A 226 7.59 -17.09 -26.15
CA PHE A 226 7.13 -18.01 -27.19
C PHE A 226 7.10 -17.36 -28.57
N TYR A 227 6.57 -16.13 -28.67
CA TYR A 227 6.57 -15.35 -29.91
C TYR A 227 7.99 -15.15 -30.46
N PHE A 228 8.95 -14.76 -29.62
CA PHE A 228 10.34 -14.60 -30.03
C PHE A 228 10.99 -15.92 -30.43
N LEU A 229 10.74 -17.02 -29.72
CA LEU A 229 11.27 -18.35 -30.06
C LEU A 229 10.76 -18.84 -31.41
N VAL A 230 9.47 -18.67 -31.69
CA VAL A 230 8.88 -19.00 -33.00
C VAL A 230 9.50 -18.12 -34.08
N ARG A 231 9.62 -16.81 -33.83
CA ARG A 231 10.21 -15.87 -34.79
C ARG A 231 11.68 -16.22 -35.09
N ILE A 232 12.49 -16.53 -34.09
CA ILE A 232 13.91 -16.88 -34.27
C ILE A 232 14.06 -18.19 -35.05
N ARG A 233 13.17 -19.17 -34.85
CA ARG A 233 13.22 -20.46 -35.57
C ARG A 233 12.83 -20.35 -37.05
N LEU A 234 12.19 -19.25 -37.46
CA LEU A 234 11.75 -19.00 -38.84
C LEU A 234 12.76 -18.20 -39.67
N PHE A 235 13.93 -17.84 -39.10
CA PHE A 235 15.08 -17.25 -39.79
C PHE A 235 16.26 -18.22 -39.75
#